data_AF-A0A9X2JHM2-F1
#
_entry.id   AF-A0A9X2JHM2-F1
#
_cell.length_a   1.000
_cell.length_b   1.000
_cell.length_c   1.000
_cell.angle_alpha   90.00
_cell.angle_beta   90.00
_cell.angle_gamma   90.00
#
_symmetry.space_group_name_H-M   'P 1'
#
loop_
_entity.id
_entity.type
_entity.pdbx_description
1 polymer ?
#
loop_
_entity_poly.entity_id
_entity_poly.type
_entity_poly.pdbx_seq_one_letter_code
_entity_poly.pdbx_strand_id
1 'polypeptide(L)'
;MQMGQSIVRRVGRRALMVAVVTSMGSYATFAQQVDSPSSQGGRVKLDVADLPPAAVEMDLGPGLIRHFFKLGDAAVAGVLEGLSTSPDAETSENLQFAAKQLTSARELGDIASEVIQEVHVRAWNGEIDALAAATQLIDAYDAQLPAAGWEPTLRARQQNEMVRIYTLHEGESLSGVLVVAAQRNELVVVNVVGDLSPQNIQHLASTATRIGVQLGLDKELNKAIGQLREEMERKHQH
;
A
#
# COMPACT_ATOMS: atom_id res chain seq x y z
N MET A 1 -4.80 -38.38 10.63
CA MET A 1 -3.89 -37.22 10.64
C MET A 1 -3.90 -36.54 9.27
N GLN A 2 -4.84 -35.61 9.01
CA GLN A 2 -4.85 -34.79 7.77
C GLN A 2 -5.71 -33.52 7.99
N MET A 3 -5.50 -32.80 9.09
CA MET A 3 -6.33 -31.64 9.45
C MET A 3 -5.52 -30.38 9.81
N GLY A 4 -4.21 -30.38 9.56
CA GLY A 4 -3.30 -29.29 9.97
C GLY A 4 -2.89 -28.29 8.88
N GLN A 5 -3.20 -28.52 7.61
CA GLN A 5 -2.66 -27.70 6.50
C GLN A 5 -3.60 -26.59 5.96
N SER A 6 -4.84 -26.47 6.45
CA SER A 6 -5.81 -25.51 5.90
C SER A 6 -5.88 -24.15 6.62
N ILE A 7 -5.17 -24.00 7.75
CA ILE A 7 -5.22 -22.78 8.59
C ILE A 7 -4.16 -21.76 8.17
N VAL A 8 -2.96 -22.22 7.77
CA VAL A 8 -1.85 -21.33 7.36
C VAL A 8 -2.17 -20.54 6.08
N ARG A 9 -3.01 -21.08 5.18
CA ARG A 9 -3.41 -20.38 3.93
C ARG A 9 -4.49 -19.30 4.12
N ARG A 10 -5.20 -19.28 5.26
CA ARG A 10 -6.28 -18.31 5.52
C ARG A 10 -5.77 -17.01 6.15
N VAL A 11 -4.71 -17.07 6.95
CA VAL A 11 -4.14 -15.89 7.64
C VAL A 11 -3.38 -14.99 6.66
N GLY A 12 -2.61 -15.56 5.72
CA GLY A 12 -1.88 -14.76 4.73
C GLY A 12 -2.77 -14.00 3.73
N ARG A 13 -4.00 -14.47 3.47
CA ARG A 13 -4.90 -13.86 2.47
C ARG A 13 -5.61 -12.61 2.96
N ARG A 14 -5.88 -12.49 4.26
CA ARG A 14 -6.44 -11.26 4.86
C ARG A 14 -5.38 -10.19 5.08
N ALA A 15 -4.15 -10.58 5.41
CA ALA A 15 -3.06 -9.65 5.62
C ALA A 15 -2.72 -8.81 4.38
N LEU A 16 -2.83 -9.39 3.17
CA LEU A 16 -2.52 -8.67 1.93
C LEU A 16 -3.57 -7.60 1.57
N MET A 17 -4.87 -7.88 1.76
CA MET A 17 -5.93 -6.87 1.54
C MET A 17 -5.92 -5.80 2.63
N VAL A 18 -5.70 -6.17 3.89
CA VAL A 18 -5.65 -5.23 5.01
C VAL A 18 -4.43 -4.31 4.92
N ALA A 19 -3.27 -4.77 4.44
CA ALA A 19 -2.10 -3.90 4.29
C ALA A 19 -2.31 -2.77 3.25
N VAL A 20 -3.01 -3.07 2.15
CA VAL A 20 -3.29 -2.10 1.08
C VAL A 20 -4.46 -1.17 1.46
N VAL A 21 -5.50 -1.69 2.13
CA VAL A 21 -6.72 -0.92 2.45
C VAL A 21 -6.61 -0.11 3.75
N THR A 22 -5.90 -0.60 4.77
CA THR A 22 -5.95 0.01 6.12
C THR A 22 -4.90 1.11 6.34
N SER A 23 -3.91 1.25 5.47
CA SER A 23 -2.88 2.31 5.59
C SER A 23 -3.25 3.62 4.88
N MET A 24 -4.35 3.66 4.11
CA MET A 24 -4.71 4.82 3.26
C MET A 24 -6.03 5.50 3.67
N GLY A 25 -6.62 5.11 4.81
CA GLY A 25 -7.90 5.64 5.30
C GLY A 25 -7.87 7.05 5.88
N SER A 26 -6.80 7.82 5.69
CA SER A 26 -6.73 9.22 6.08
C SER A 26 -5.81 9.93 5.09
N TYR A 27 -6.24 11.09 4.59
CA TYR A 27 -5.59 11.91 3.56
C TYR A 27 -5.89 11.50 2.10
N ALA A 28 -7.00 12.00 1.56
CA ALA A 28 -7.09 12.29 0.13
C ALA A 28 -8.05 13.46 -0.11
N THR A 29 -7.49 14.63 -0.44
CA THR A 29 -8.12 15.63 -1.31
C THR A 29 -7.04 16.52 -1.92
N PHE A 30 -6.23 15.97 -2.84
CA PHE A 30 -5.56 16.73 -3.91
C PHE A 30 -5.08 15.75 -4.98
N ALA A 31 -5.65 15.80 -6.19
CA ALA A 31 -4.93 15.52 -7.43
C ALA A 31 -5.73 16.04 -8.63
N GLN A 32 -5.14 17.00 -9.35
CA GLN A 32 -5.51 17.32 -10.73
C GLN A 32 -4.98 16.22 -11.65
N GLN A 33 -5.81 15.83 -12.61
CA GLN A 33 -5.52 14.86 -13.66
C GLN A 33 -4.44 15.40 -14.60
N VAL A 34 -3.23 14.84 -14.54
CA VAL A 34 -2.13 15.15 -15.46
C VAL A 34 -1.98 13.96 -16.41
N ASP A 35 -2.54 14.09 -17.61
CA ASP A 35 -2.30 13.16 -18.72
C ASP A 35 -0.80 13.17 -19.07
N SER A 36 -0.08 12.13 -18.66
CA SER A 36 1.31 11.90 -19.07
C SER A 36 1.38 10.73 -20.06
N PRO A 37 1.83 10.94 -21.31
CA PRO A 37 2.06 9.85 -22.23
C PRO A 37 3.46 9.26 -22.00
N SER A 38 3.55 8.00 -21.59
CA SER A 38 4.74 7.18 -21.90
C SER A 38 4.43 5.69 -21.80
N SER A 39 4.65 5.00 -22.92
CA SER A 39 4.59 3.54 -23.08
C SER A 39 5.99 2.91 -22.99
N GLN A 40 6.83 3.42 -22.09
CA GLN A 40 8.16 2.87 -21.81
C GLN A 40 8.35 2.81 -20.30
N GLY A 41 8.28 1.61 -19.71
CA GLY A 41 8.60 1.38 -18.30
C GLY A 41 7.46 0.82 -17.45
N GLY A 42 6.90 -0.33 -17.79
CA GLY A 42 5.99 -1.10 -16.93
C GLY A 42 4.64 -0.46 -16.59
N ARG A 43 4.41 0.82 -16.83
CA ARG A 43 3.17 1.49 -16.43
C ARG A 43 1.94 0.90 -17.13
N VAL A 44 1.02 0.35 -16.33
CA VAL A 44 -0.28 -0.15 -16.79
C VAL A 44 -1.30 0.97 -16.68
N LYS A 45 -2.01 1.25 -17.78
CA LYS A 45 -3.16 2.16 -17.75
C LYS A 45 -4.28 1.51 -16.97
N LEU A 46 -4.72 2.19 -15.90
CA LEU A 46 -5.78 1.71 -15.01
C LEU A 46 -7.17 2.21 -15.43
N ASP A 47 -7.29 2.73 -16.66
CA ASP A 47 -8.54 3.24 -17.21
C ASP A 47 -9.32 2.11 -17.84
N VAL A 48 -10.45 1.80 -17.23
CA VAL A 48 -11.43 0.87 -17.79
C VAL A 48 -12.68 1.65 -18.12
N ALA A 49 -13.16 1.47 -19.35
CA ALA A 49 -14.45 1.98 -19.77
C ALA A 49 -15.52 1.46 -18.81
N ASP A 50 -16.46 2.32 -18.41
CA ASP A 50 -17.65 1.98 -17.62
C ASP A 50 -17.49 1.84 -16.10
N LEU A 51 -16.34 2.19 -15.52
CA LEU A 51 -16.25 2.41 -14.08
C LEU A 51 -16.54 3.88 -13.71
N PRO A 52 -17.25 4.14 -12.59
CA PRO A 52 -17.35 5.50 -12.07
C PRO A 52 -15.95 6.01 -11.68
N PRO A 53 -15.79 7.33 -11.48
CA PRO A 53 -14.55 7.89 -10.95
C PRO A 53 -14.12 7.16 -9.67
N ALA A 54 -12.81 6.93 -9.53
CA ALA A 54 -12.26 6.31 -8.33
C ALA A 54 -12.49 7.22 -7.12
N ALA A 55 -12.85 6.64 -5.97
CA ALA A 55 -12.97 7.36 -4.72
C ALA A 55 -11.59 7.84 -4.23
N VAL A 56 -10.56 7.05 -4.49
CA VAL A 56 -9.17 7.41 -4.27
C VAL A 56 -8.40 7.14 -5.55
N GLU A 57 -7.69 8.16 -6.02
CA GLU A 57 -6.73 8.05 -7.11
C GLU A 57 -5.41 8.65 -6.64
N MET A 58 -4.36 7.85 -6.71
CA MET A 58 -3.01 8.28 -6.37
C MET A 58 -2.09 7.88 -7.51
N ASP A 59 -1.46 8.88 -8.12
CA ASP A 59 -0.48 8.70 -9.17
C ASP A 59 0.85 9.33 -8.71
N LEU A 60 1.79 8.47 -8.33
CA LEU A 60 3.13 8.85 -7.94
C LEU A 60 4.11 8.40 -9.01
N GLY A 61 4.33 9.24 -10.01
CA GLY A 61 5.39 9.03 -11.00
C GLY A 61 6.81 9.27 -10.43
N PRO A 62 7.87 9.04 -11.24
CA PRO A 62 9.26 9.01 -10.79
C PRO A 62 9.79 10.32 -10.21
N GLY A 63 9.18 11.44 -10.62
CA GLY A 63 9.46 12.76 -10.06
C GLY A 63 8.69 13.01 -8.77
N LEU A 64 7.40 12.63 -8.73
CA LEU A 64 6.51 12.93 -7.61
C LEU A 64 6.87 12.16 -6.34
N ILE A 65 7.33 10.91 -6.44
CA ILE A 65 7.82 10.16 -5.27
C ILE A 65 8.95 10.93 -4.58
N ARG A 66 9.95 11.38 -5.35
CA ARG A 66 11.06 12.17 -4.80
C ARG A 66 10.61 13.52 -4.25
N HIS A 67 9.67 14.20 -4.89
CA HIS A 67 9.15 15.48 -4.40
C HIS A 67 8.32 15.32 -3.12
N PHE A 68 7.49 14.27 -3.04
CA PHE A 68 6.71 13.95 -1.85
C PHE A 68 7.60 13.79 -0.62
N PHE A 69 8.69 13.03 -0.76
CA PHE A 69 9.63 12.85 0.35
C PHE A 69 10.47 14.10 0.65
N LYS A 70 10.83 14.91 -0.34
CA LYS A 70 11.50 16.20 -0.14
C LYS A 70 10.64 17.24 0.60
N LEU A 71 9.32 17.22 0.44
CA LEU A 71 8.43 18.08 1.25
C LEU A 71 8.50 17.71 2.74
N GLY A 72 8.81 16.45 3.05
CA GLY A 72 9.11 15.99 4.40
C GLY A 72 10.26 16.76 5.05
N ASP A 73 11.31 17.11 4.29
CA ASP A 73 12.48 17.84 4.82
C ASP A 73 12.11 19.22 5.35
N ALA A 74 11.24 19.94 4.64
CA ALA A 74 10.75 21.25 5.08
C ALA A 74 9.88 21.14 6.34
N ALA A 75 9.03 20.11 6.42
CA ALA A 75 8.21 19.86 7.60
C ALA A 75 9.07 19.50 8.83
N VAL A 76 10.10 18.67 8.66
CA VAL A 76 11.07 18.34 9.73
C VAL A 76 11.75 19.61 10.25
N ALA A 77 12.22 20.47 9.35
CA ALA A 77 12.89 21.71 9.73
C ALA A 77 11.96 22.60 10.58
N GLY A 78 10.69 22.74 10.20
CA GLY A 78 9.71 23.52 10.98
C GLY A 78 9.41 22.93 12.36
N VAL A 79 9.34 21.60 12.49
CA VAL A 79 9.15 20.95 13.80
C VAL A 79 10.38 21.11 14.70
N LEU A 80 11.59 21.01 14.15
CA LEU A 80 12.83 21.23 14.89
C LEU A 80 12.96 22.70 15.36
N GLU A 81 12.51 23.66 14.55
CA GLU A 81 12.46 25.07 14.95
C GLU A 81 11.47 25.28 16.12
N GLY A 82 10.29 24.67 16.07
CA GLY A 82 9.31 24.69 17.16
C GLY A 82 9.85 24.11 18.47
N LEU A 83 10.63 23.02 18.39
CA LEU A 83 11.31 22.45 19.57
C LEU A 83 12.28 23.42 20.23
N SER A 84 12.96 24.25 19.44
CA SER A 84 13.92 25.23 19.96
C SER A 84 13.26 26.47 20.59
N THR A 85 11.98 26.71 20.31
CA THR A 85 11.23 27.88 20.77
C THR A 85 10.18 27.59 21.85
N SER A 86 9.77 26.32 22.05
CA SER A 86 8.79 25.95 23.07
C SER A 86 9.41 25.82 24.48
N PRO A 87 8.99 26.65 25.47
CA PRO A 87 9.48 26.56 26.85
C PRO A 87 8.73 25.51 27.70
N ASP A 88 7.70 24.86 27.16
CA ASP A 88 6.85 23.90 27.86
C ASP A 88 7.29 22.44 27.61
N ALA A 89 7.32 21.64 28.68
CA ALA A 89 7.85 20.28 28.67
C ALA A 89 6.93 19.28 27.93
N GLU A 90 5.61 19.41 28.10
CA GLU A 90 4.63 18.53 27.44
C GLU A 90 4.59 18.80 25.93
N THR A 91 4.65 20.08 25.55
CA THR A 91 4.78 20.50 24.15
C THR A 91 6.09 20.00 23.52
N SER A 92 7.19 19.99 24.27
CA SER A 92 8.49 19.48 23.82
C SER A 92 8.50 17.96 23.58
N GLU A 93 7.86 17.17 24.44
CA GLU A 93 7.76 15.71 24.24
C GLU A 93 6.94 15.35 23.00
N ASN A 94 5.79 16.01 22.80
CA ASN A 94 4.94 15.79 21.63
C ASN A 94 5.65 16.19 20.32
N LEU A 95 6.36 17.31 20.33
CA LEU A 95 7.17 17.76 19.20
C LEU A 95 8.37 16.83 18.94
N GLN A 96 9.00 16.28 19.98
CA GLN A 96 10.11 15.34 19.85
C GLN A 96 9.63 14.02 19.24
N PHE A 97 8.45 13.55 19.65
CA PHE A 97 7.80 12.39 19.06
C PHE A 97 7.45 12.63 17.58
N ALA A 98 6.87 13.78 17.25
CA ALA A 98 6.59 14.17 15.87
C ALA A 98 7.87 14.24 15.01
N ALA A 99 8.96 14.81 15.55
CA ALA A 99 10.25 14.88 14.86
C ALA A 99 10.83 13.47 14.58
N LYS A 100 10.71 12.54 15.53
CA LYS A 100 11.10 11.13 15.33
C LYS A 100 10.26 10.46 14.26
N GLN A 101 8.94 10.65 14.28
CA GLN A 101 8.04 10.12 13.25
C GLN A 101 8.41 10.63 11.85
N LEU A 102 8.67 11.93 11.72
CA LEU A 102 9.05 12.52 10.44
C LEU A 102 10.43 12.04 9.96
N THR A 103 11.41 11.91 10.86
CA THR A 103 12.75 11.38 10.52
C THR A 103 12.66 9.92 10.05
N SER A 104 11.86 9.11 10.74
CA SER A 104 11.59 7.74 10.35
C SER A 104 10.87 7.66 9.00
N ALA A 105 9.84 8.49 8.78
CA ALA A 105 9.13 8.54 7.50
C ALA A 105 10.08 8.93 6.35
N ARG A 106 11.02 9.84 6.60
CA ARG A 106 12.09 10.18 5.64
C ARG A 106 12.98 9.00 5.33
N GLU A 107 13.52 8.32 6.35
CA GLU A 107 14.40 7.16 6.13
C GLU A 107 13.70 6.06 5.31
N LEU A 108 12.44 5.80 5.60
CA LEU A 108 11.63 4.88 4.79
C LEU A 108 11.43 5.40 3.36
N GLY A 109 11.19 6.70 3.21
CA GLY A 109 10.98 7.36 1.93
C GLY A 109 12.20 7.34 1.01
N ASP A 110 13.39 7.57 1.57
CA ASP A 110 14.66 7.53 0.84
C ASP A 110 14.84 6.12 0.23
N ILE A 111 14.72 5.08 1.04
CA ILE A 111 14.83 3.68 0.58
C ILE A 111 13.69 3.34 -0.39
N ALA A 112 12.45 3.73 -0.08
CA ALA A 112 11.33 3.49 -0.97
C ALA A 112 11.53 4.15 -2.34
N SER A 113 12.16 5.33 -2.41
CA SER A 113 12.41 6.04 -3.66
C SER A 113 13.53 5.43 -4.51
N GLU A 114 14.43 4.66 -3.90
CA GLU A 114 15.45 3.89 -4.61
C GLU A 114 14.87 2.61 -5.22
N VAL A 115 13.95 1.98 -4.50
CA VAL A 115 13.32 0.71 -4.88
C VAL A 115 12.13 0.90 -5.81
N ILE A 116 11.30 1.91 -5.53
CA ILE A 116 10.02 2.16 -6.19
C ILE A 116 10.13 3.41 -7.05
N GLN A 117 9.91 3.23 -8.35
CA GLN A 117 9.96 4.30 -9.33
C GLN A 117 8.58 4.90 -9.56
N GLU A 118 7.54 4.06 -9.60
CA GLU A 118 6.16 4.51 -9.82
C GLU A 118 5.18 3.72 -8.95
N VAL A 119 4.16 4.42 -8.46
CA VAL A 119 3.00 3.82 -7.79
C VAL A 119 1.73 4.45 -8.34
N HIS A 120 0.83 3.61 -8.83
CA HIS A 120 -0.51 4.01 -9.22
C HIS A 120 -1.52 3.20 -8.41
N VAL A 121 -2.39 3.90 -7.69
CA VAL A 121 -3.47 3.29 -6.94
C VAL A 121 -4.77 3.90 -7.40
N ARG A 122 -5.74 3.04 -7.70
CA ARG A 122 -7.14 3.42 -7.84
C ARG A 122 -7.96 2.55 -6.92
N ALA A 123 -8.74 3.19 -6.06
CA ALA A 123 -9.68 2.50 -5.19
C ALA A 123 -11.08 3.05 -5.41
N TRP A 124 -12.02 2.14 -5.57
CA TRP A 124 -13.44 2.42 -5.65
C TRP A 124 -14.11 1.79 -4.43
N ASN A 125 -15.06 2.53 -3.85
CA ASN A 125 -15.93 2.08 -2.79
C ASN A 125 -17.36 2.57 -3.08
N GLY A 126 -18.36 2.03 -2.36
CA GLY A 126 -19.75 2.48 -2.48
C GLY A 126 -20.62 1.59 -3.36
N GLU A 127 -21.41 2.16 -4.27
CA GLU A 127 -22.42 1.45 -5.07
C GLU A 127 -21.83 0.84 -6.37
N ILE A 128 -20.71 0.14 -6.26
CA ILE A 128 -20.14 -0.62 -7.38
C ILE A 128 -20.38 -2.12 -7.17
N ASP A 129 -20.61 -2.85 -8.26
CA ASP A 129 -20.40 -4.30 -8.25
C ASP A 129 -18.90 -4.58 -8.43
N ALA A 130 -18.16 -4.58 -7.31
CA ALA A 130 -16.71 -4.69 -7.34
C ALA A 130 -16.23 -6.00 -7.96
N LEU A 131 -16.99 -7.09 -7.83
CA LEU A 131 -16.61 -8.39 -8.39
C LEU A 131 -16.83 -8.46 -9.89
N ALA A 132 -17.93 -7.90 -10.40
CA ALA A 132 -18.15 -7.77 -11.83
C ALA A 132 -17.10 -6.84 -12.46
N ALA A 133 -16.87 -5.68 -11.85
CA ALA A 133 -15.84 -4.72 -12.26
C ALA A 133 -14.44 -5.35 -12.29
N ALA A 134 -14.04 -6.03 -11.22
CA ALA A 134 -12.75 -6.73 -11.16
C ALA A 134 -12.63 -7.81 -12.24
N THR A 135 -13.70 -8.54 -12.53
CA THR A 135 -13.70 -9.57 -13.57
C THR A 135 -13.44 -8.94 -14.94
N GLN A 136 -14.14 -7.85 -15.27
CA GLN A 136 -13.93 -7.13 -16.54
C GLN A 136 -12.51 -6.56 -16.66
N LEU A 137 -12.00 -5.94 -15.59
CA LEU A 137 -10.60 -5.47 -15.50
C LEU A 137 -9.61 -6.60 -15.76
N ILE A 138 -9.79 -7.74 -15.09
CA ILE A 138 -8.91 -8.90 -15.22
C ILE A 138 -8.95 -9.46 -16.63
N ASP A 139 -10.13 -9.58 -17.24
CA ASP A 139 -10.27 -10.08 -18.61
C ASP A 139 -9.57 -9.15 -19.61
N ALA A 140 -9.69 -7.83 -19.42
CA ALA A 140 -8.98 -6.84 -20.23
C ALA A 140 -7.46 -6.93 -20.05
N TYR A 141 -6.98 -7.08 -18.81
CA TYR A 141 -5.56 -7.22 -18.52
C TYR A 141 -4.99 -8.53 -19.03
N ASP A 142 -5.70 -9.66 -18.87
CA ASP A 142 -5.29 -10.96 -19.39
C ASP A 142 -5.11 -10.92 -20.93
N ALA A 143 -5.85 -10.06 -21.64
CA ALA A 143 -5.71 -9.88 -23.08
C ALA A 143 -4.54 -8.96 -23.49
N GLN A 144 -4.21 -7.94 -22.70
CA GLN A 144 -3.27 -6.88 -23.08
C GLN A 144 -1.87 -7.06 -22.49
N LEU A 145 -1.80 -7.44 -21.22
CA LEU A 145 -0.56 -7.46 -20.43
C LEU A 145 0.49 -8.47 -20.94
N PRO A 146 0.14 -9.68 -21.43
CA PRO A 146 1.14 -10.61 -21.95
C PRO A 146 1.98 -10.03 -23.09
N ALA A 147 1.38 -9.21 -23.97
CA ALA A 147 2.11 -8.55 -25.06
C ALA A 147 3.14 -7.52 -24.57
N ALA A 148 2.97 -7.03 -23.33
CA ALA A 148 3.88 -6.11 -22.66
C ALA A 148 4.83 -6.82 -21.68
N GLY A 149 4.90 -8.16 -21.70
CA GLY A 149 5.81 -8.96 -20.87
C GLY A 149 5.34 -9.20 -19.42
N TRP A 150 4.12 -8.80 -19.10
CA TRP A 150 3.51 -9.04 -17.80
C TRP A 150 2.94 -10.47 -17.73
N GLU A 151 3.22 -11.16 -16.62
CA GLU A 151 2.81 -12.54 -16.41
C GLU A 151 1.85 -12.65 -15.22
N PRO A 152 0.73 -13.39 -15.36
CA PRO A 152 -0.16 -13.64 -14.24
C PRO A 152 0.43 -14.67 -13.28
N THR A 153 0.70 -14.29 -12.03
CA THR A 153 1.34 -15.17 -11.04
C THR A 153 0.40 -15.70 -9.99
N LEU A 154 -0.66 -14.95 -9.64
CA LEU A 154 -1.62 -15.37 -8.63
C LEU A 154 -3.05 -15.08 -9.05
N ARG A 155 -3.94 -16.05 -8.86
CA ARG A 155 -5.39 -15.87 -8.90
C ARG A 155 -6.01 -16.53 -7.69
N ALA A 156 -6.79 -15.77 -6.95
CA ALA A 156 -7.49 -16.25 -5.79
C ALA A 156 -8.93 -15.71 -5.81
N ARG A 157 -9.92 -16.59 -5.68
CA ARG A 157 -11.33 -16.21 -5.59
C ARG A 157 -11.98 -16.99 -4.46
N GLN A 158 -12.82 -16.33 -3.67
CA GLN A 158 -13.61 -16.95 -2.62
C GLN A 158 -14.89 -16.16 -2.40
N GLN A 159 -16.05 -16.76 -2.66
CA GLN A 159 -17.39 -16.16 -2.47
C GLN A 159 -17.44 -14.71 -2.97
N ASN A 160 -17.23 -13.74 -2.06
CA ASN A 160 -17.34 -12.31 -2.32
C ASN A 160 -15.99 -11.59 -2.38
N GLU A 161 -14.88 -12.32 -2.55
CA GLU A 161 -13.51 -11.82 -2.61
C GLU A 161 -12.77 -12.35 -3.84
N MET A 162 -11.99 -11.48 -4.47
CA MET A 162 -11.14 -11.80 -5.60
C MET A 162 -9.81 -11.07 -5.50
N VAL A 163 -8.71 -11.75 -5.83
CA VAL A 163 -7.38 -11.16 -6.01
C VAL A 163 -6.74 -11.75 -7.25
N ARG A 164 -6.15 -10.89 -8.08
CA ARG A 164 -5.32 -11.22 -9.24
C ARG A 164 -4.01 -10.43 -9.14
N ILE A 165 -2.89 -11.10 -9.34
CA ILE A 165 -1.57 -10.47 -9.34
C ILE A 165 -0.88 -10.79 -10.66
N TYR A 166 -0.31 -9.76 -11.26
CA TYR A 166 0.60 -9.83 -12.40
C TYR A 166 1.96 -9.31 -11.99
N THR A 167 2.99 -9.84 -12.62
CA THR A 167 4.38 -9.44 -12.39
C THR A 167 5.06 -9.18 -13.71
N LEU A 168 5.89 -8.14 -13.76
CA LEU A 168 6.77 -7.84 -14.87
C LEU A 168 8.19 -8.20 -14.47
N HIS A 169 8.88 -9.02 -15.25
CA HIS A 169 10.28 -9.35 -15.03
C HIS A 169 11.16 -8.74 -16.12
N GLU A 170 12.32 -8.25 -15.73
CA GLU A 170 13.41 -7.85 -16.64
C GLU A 170 14.64 -8.69 -16.31
N GLY A 171 14.83 -9.78 -17.06
CA GLY A 171 15.84 -10.79 -16.72
C GLY A 171 15.45 -11.56 -15.46
N GLU A 172 16.32 -11.51 -14.44
CA GLU A 172 16.06 -12.15 -13.13
C GLU A 172 15.42 -11.19 -12.11
N SER A 173 15.25 -9.92 -12.46
CA SER A 173 14.69 -8.90 -11.57
C SER A 173 13.18 -8.76 -11.78
N LEU A 174 12.46 -8.58 -10.67
CA LEU A 174 11.05 -8.21 -10.68
C LEU A 174 10.95 -6.69 -10.86
N SER A 175 10.51 -6.23 -12.03
CA SER A 175 10.46 -4.81 -12.38
C SER A 175 9.08 -4.18 -12.16
N GLY A 176 8.05 -4.98 -11.87
CA GLY A 176 6.72 -4.46 -11.58
C GLY A 176 5.75 -5.48 -11.01
N VAL A 177 4.75 -4.97 -10.27
CA VAL A 177 3.65 -5.74 -9.71
C VAL A 177 2.33 -4.98 -9.93
N LEU A 178 1.36 -5.66 -10.54
CA LEU A 178 -0.01 -5.16 -10.68
C LEU A 178 -0.93 -6.07 -9.86
N VAL A 179 -1.68 -5.49 -8.93
CA VAL A 179 -2.66 -6.16 -8.09
C VAL A 179 -4.05 -5.63 -8.41
N VAL A 180 -4.98 -6.55 -8.67
CA VAL A 180 -6.42 -6.26 -8.69
C VAL A 180 -7.05 -7.03 -7.54
N ALA A 181 -7.65 -6.32 -6.59
CA ALA A 181 -8.33 -6.90 -5.44
C ALA A 181 -9.75 -6.36 -5.35
N ALA A 182 -10.72 -7.24 -5.14
CA ALA A 182 -12.11 -6.86 -4.93
C ALA A 182 -12.72 -7.64 -3.77
N GLN A 183 -13.50 -6.94 -2.96
CA GLN A 183 -14.30 -7.52 -1.88
C GLN A 183 -15.63 -6.78 -1.78
N ARG A 184 -16.75 -7.49 -1.92
CA ARG A 184 -18.11 -6.92 -1.86
C ARG A 184 -18.29 -5.75 -2.82
N ASN A 185 -18.13 -4.53 -2.33
CA ASN A 185 -18.33 -3.26 -3.01
C ASN A 185 -17.07 -2.37 -3.00
N GLU A 186 -15.92 -2.97 -2.70
CA GLU A 186 -14.61 -2.34 -2.72
C GLU A 186 -13.77 -3.00 -3.81
N LEU A 187 -13.16 -2.17 -4.66
CA LEU A 187 -12.24 -2.56 -5.71
C LEU A 187 -10.99 -1.72 -5.56
N VAL A 188 -9.83 -2.37 -5.53
CA VAL A 188 -8.54 -1.71 -5.49
C VAL A 188 -7.67 -2.27 -6.61
N VAL A 189 -7.09 -1.37 -7.38
CA VAL A 189 -6.09 -1.69 -8.38
C VAL A 189 -4.82 -0.93 -8.03
N VAL A 190 -3.71 -1.66 -7.88
CA VAL A 190 -2.40 -1.13 -7.54
C VAL A 190 -1.41 -1.56 -8.59
N ASN A 191 -0.73 -0.61 -9.22
CA ASN A 191 0.42 -0.86 -10.08
C ASN A 191 1.67 -0.26 -9.42
N VAL A 192 2.69 -1.07 -9.20
CA VAL A 192 3.99 -0.65 -8.68
C VAL A 192 5.05 -1.00 -9.72
N VAL A 193 5.88 -0.03 -10.08
CA VAL A 193 7.03 -0.21 -10.98
C VAL A 193 8.30 0.21 -10.24
N GLY A 194 9.36 -0.58 -10.37
CA GLY A 194 10.64 -0.33 -9.70
C GLY A 194 11.53 -1.56 -9.68
N ASP A 195 12.67 -1.50 -9.01
CA ASP A 195 13.51 -2.68 -8.79
C ASP A 195 13.00 -3.45 -7.56
N LEU A 196 11.99 -4.28 -7.78
CA LEU A 196 11.32 -5.08 -6.76
C LEU A 196 12.01 -6.44 -6.55
N SER A 197 13.31 -6.51 -6.82
CA SER A 197 14.12 -7.69 -6.50
C SER A 197 13.95 -8.10 -5.03
N PRO A 198 14.04 -9.40 -4.69
CA PRO A 198 13.85 -9.88 -3.32
C PRO A 198 14.74 -9.16 -2.30
N GLN A 199 15.97 -8.79 -2.70
CA GLN A 199 16.92 -8.07 -1.88
C GLN A 199 16.41 -6.66 -1.53
N ASN A 200 15.91 -5.92 -2.52
CA ASN A 200 15.39 -4.58 -2.33
C ASN A 200 14.09 -4.57 -1.51
N ILE A 201 13.18 -5.51 -1.79
CA ILE A 201 11.95 -5.67 -1.00
C ILE A 201 12.27 -6.05 0.44
N GLN A 202 13.23 -6.96 0.66
CA GLN A 202 13.68 -7.32 1.99
C GLN A 202 14.28 -6.11 2.71
N HIS A 203 15.10 -5.30 2.02
CA HIS A 203 15.68 -4.10 2.59
C HIS A 203 14.59 -3.11 3.01
N LEU A 204 13.67 -2.77 2.11
CA LEU A 204 12.53 -1.89 2.36
C LEU A 204 11.68 -2.38 3.54
N ALA A 205 11.29 -3.66 3.54
CA ALA A 205 10.47 -4.26 4.60
C ALA A 205 11.18 -4.28 5.96
N SER A 206 12.48 -4.58 5.97
CA SER A 206 13.28 -4.57 7.20
C SER A 206 13.39 -3.17 7.81
N THR A 207 13.58 -2.14 6.98
CA THR A 207 13.61 -0.75 7.42
C THR A 207 12.26 -0.31 7.94
N ALA A 208 11.17 -0.60 7.22
CA ALA A 208 9.82 -0.30 7.67
C ALA A 208 9.50 -0.95 9.02
N THR A 209 9.92 -2.21 9.21
CA THR A 209 9.74 -2.95 10.47
C THR A 209 10.55 -2.31 11.59
N ARG A 210 11.83 -2.00 11.36
CA ARG A 210 12.69 -1.33 12.35
C ARG A 210 12.11 0.01 12.77
N ILE A 211 11.66 0.81 11.81
CA ILE A 211 11.00 2.09 12.04
C ILE A 211 9.73 1.90 12.88
N GLY A 212 8.88 0.93 12.52
CA GLY A 212 7.65 0.66 13.26
C GLY A 212 7.91 0.32 14.73
N VAL A 213 8.95 -0.50 14.98
CA VAL A 213 9.41 -0.81 16.35
C VAL A 213 9.96 0.43 17.06
N GLN A 214 10.79 1.24 16.39
CA GLN A 214 11.35 2.48 16.97
C GLN A 214 10.27 3.50 17.33
N LEU A 215 9.16 3.52 16.60
CA LEU A 215 8.00 4.38 16.88
C LEU A 215 7.06 3.81 17.95
N GLY A 216 7.38 2.65 18.54
CA GLY A 216 6.57 2.05 19.60
C GLY A 216 5.26 1.43 19.11
N LEU A 217 5.10 1.19 17.81
CA LEU A 217 3.90 0.57 17.25
C LEU A 217 3.75 -0.90 17.71
N ASP A 218 4.84 -1.53 18.14
CA ASP A 218 4.84 -2.85 18.78
C ASP A 218 4.03 -2.85 20.09
N LYS A 219 4.12 -1.77 20.88
CA LYS A 219 3.36 -1.63 22.12
C LYS A 219 1.87 -1.40 21.85
N GLU A 220 1.55 -0.54 20.89
CA GLU A 220 0.16 -0.28 20.49
C GLU A 220 -0.50 -1.51 19.86
N LEU A 221 0.23 -2.25 19.01
CA LEU A 221 -0.26 -3.50 18.42
C LEU A 221 -0.54 -4.56 19.50
N ASN A 222 0.36 -4.74 20.46
CA ASN A 222 0.16 -5.68 21.57
C ASN A 222 -1.04 -5.29 22.45
N LYS A 223 -1.24 -3.99 22.68
CA LYS A 223 -2.39 -3.45 23.41
C LYS A 223 -3.71 -3.71 22.67
N ALA A 224 -3.75 -3.44 21.37
CA ALA A 224 -4.92 -3.68 20.53
C ALA A 224 -5.28 -5.18 20.45
N ILE A 225 -4.28 -6.06 20.33
CA ILE A 225 -4.47 -7.51 20.34
C ILE A 225 -5.03 -7.99 21.69
N GLY A 226 -4.54 -7.44 22.81
CA GLY A 226 -5.07 -7.73 24.14
C GLY A 226 -6.56 -7.38 24.26
N GLN A 227 -6.94 -6.19 23.80
CA GLN A 227 -8.33 -5.72 23.83
C GLN A 227 -9.27 -6.57 22.97
N LEU A 228 -8.83 -6.97 21.76
CA LEU A 228 -9.59 -7.87 20.89
C LEU A 228 -9.82 -9.24 21.53
N ARG A 229 -8.82 -9.75 22.25
CA ARG A 229 -8.92 -11.04 22.94
C ARG A 229 -9.96 -10.99 24.06
N GLU A 230 -9.94 -9.93 24.87
CA GLU A 230 -10.94 -9.73 25.93
C GLU A 230 -12.37 -9.59 25.37
N GLU A 231 -12.53 -8.91 24.23
CA GLU A 231 -13.83 -8.77 23.58
C GLU A 231 -14.36 -10.11 23.04
N MET A 232 -13.50 -10.95 22.47
CA MET A 232 -13.88 -12.29 22.01
C MET A 232 -14.25 -13.22 23.17
N GLU A 233 -13.56 -13.11 24.31
CA GLU A 233 -13.85 -13.89 25.52
C GLU A 233 -15.20 -13.49 26.13
N ARG A 234 -15.56 -12.20 26.14
CA ARG A 234 -16.92 -11.76 26.55
C ARG A 234 -18.02 -12.27 25.64
N LYS A 235 -17.80 -12.25 24.31
CA LYS A 235 -18.79 -12.73 23.33
C LYS A 235 -19.02 -14.24 23.37
N HIS A 236 -18.14 -15.02 24.01
CA HIS A 236 -18.34 -16.47 24.20
C HIS A 236 -19.06 -16.82 25.52
N GLN A 237 -19.23 -15.87 26.44
CA GLN A 237 -19.91 -16.08 27.72
C GLN A 237 -21.40 -15.67 27.69
N HIS A 238 -21.87 -15.13 26.55
CA HIS A 238 -23.26 -14.77 26.28
C HIS A 238 -23.75 -15.49 25.02
#